data_AF-A0A0C9V3E7-F1
#
_entry.id   AF-A0A0C9V3E7-F1
#
_cell.length_a   1.000
_cell.length_b   1.000
_cell.length_c   1.000
_cell.angle_alpha   90.00
_cell.angle_beta   90.00
_cell.angle_gamma   90.00
#
_symmetry.space_group_name_H-M   'P 1'
#
loop_
_entity.id
_entity.type
_entity.pdbx_description
1 polymer ?
#
loop_
_entity_poly.entity_id
_entity_poly.type
_entity_poly.pdbx_seq_one_letter_code
_entity_poly.pdbx_strand_id
1 'polypeptide(L)'
;MLLFSYSHSSLRAPTPVARATCSEVTVVFTCGIFKAEPIRTIVEPPFKAATLQVVLPGKSLNFIGVEYPTDLAGFEAGGNSAGSKILVADVTA
;
A
#
# COMPACT_ATOMS: atom_id res chain seq x y z
N MET A 1 -46.05 40.63 -0.81
CA MET A 1 -45.21 39.69 -1.61
C MET A 1 -43.76 39.99 -1.29
N LEU A 2 -43.18 39.26 -0.32
CA LEU A 2 -41.79 39.47 0.13
C LEU A 2 -40.87 38.53 -0.65
N LEU A 3 -39.94 39.10 -1.42
CA LEU A 3 -38.91 38.37 -2.13
C LEU A 3 -37.77 38.04 -1.17
N PHE A 4 -37.57 36.76 -0.86
CA PHE A 4 -36.39 36.29 -0.12
C PHE A 4 -35.24 36.09 -1.11
N SER A 5 -34.16 36.86 -0.93
CA SER A 5 -32.92 36.72 -1.71
C SER A 5 -32.05 35.62 -1.06
N TYR A 6 -31.83 34.50 -1.76
CA TYR A 6 -30.97 33.41 -1.31
C TYR A 6 -29.53 33.69 -1.76
N SER A 7 -28.66 34.03 -0.80
CA SER A 7 -27.22 34.12 -1.04
C SER A 7 -26.63 32.71 -1.03
N HIS A 8 -26.23 32.21 -2.20
CA HIS A 8 -25.49 30.95 -2.32
C HIS A 8 -24.03 31.16 -1.89
N SER A 9 -23.70 30.78 -0.66
CA SER A 9 -22.31 30.63 -0.24
C SER A 9 -21.72 29.40 -0.94
N SER A 10 -20.80 29.62 -1.89
CA SER A 10 -20.02 28.55 -2.51
C SER A 10 -19.07 27.95 -1.47
N LEU A 11 -19.40 26.78 -0.94
CA LEU A 11 -18.46 25.96 -0.18
C LEU A 11 -17.44 25.38 -1.16
N ARG A 12 -16.33 26.09 -1.34
CA ARG A 12 -15.15 25.52 -2.01
C ARG A 12 -14.63 24.39 -1.14
N ALA A 13 -14.67 23.16 -1.66
CA ALA A 13 -14.03 22.03 -1.01
C ALA A 13 -12.55 22.39 -0.73
N PRO A 14 -12.02 22.04 0.46
CA PRO A 14 -10.63 22.31 0.77
C PRO A 14 -9.75 21.69 -0.32
N THR A 15 -8.87 22.50 -0.90
CA THR A 15 -7.84 22.02 -1.81
C THR A 15 -7.10 20.89 -1.10
N PRO A 16 -7.03 19.67 -1.68
CA PRO A 16 -6.29 18.59 -1.02
C PRO A 16 -4.87 19.09 -0.78
N VAL A 17 -4.51 19.23 0.50
CA VAL A 17 -3.14 19.49 0.91
C VAL A 17 -2.33 18.33 0.35
N ALA A 18 -1.28 18.62 -0.43
CA ALA A 18 -0.37 17.60 -0.90
C ALA A 18 0.05 16.76 0.31
N ARG A 19 -0.34 15.49 0.36
CA ARG A 19 0.15 14.56 1.38
C ARG A 19 1.66 14.62 1.27
N ALA A 20 2.33 15.02 2.35
CA ALA A 20 3.78 15.09 2.38
C ALA A 20 4.35 13.76 1.87
N THR A 21 5.13 13.81 0.78
CA THR A 21 6.06 12.74 0.35
C THR A 21 5.50 11.31 0.17
N CYS A 22 4.20 11.11 -0.05
CA CYS A 22 3.68 9.79 -0.41
C CYS A 22 4.00 9.47 -1.88
N SER A 23 4.44 8.24 -2.15
CA SER A 23 4.46 7.73 -3.52
C SER A 23 3.03 7.60 -4.05
N GLU A 24 2.85 7.78 -5.35
CA GLU A 24 1.53 7.68 -5.99
C GLU A 24 0.94 6.28 -5.86
N VAL A 25 1.80 5.25 -5.83
CA VAL A 25 1.42 3.89 -5.49
C VAL A 25 2.37 3.34 -4.45
N THR A 26 1.81 2.74 -3.40
CA THR A 26 2.55 1.98 -2.39
C THR A 26 2.07 0.54 -2.42
N VAL A 27 3.01 -0.41 -2.42
CA VAL A 27 2.74 -1.84 -2.34
C VAL A 27 3.37 -2.37 -1.06
N VAL A 28 2.55 -2.99 -0.21
CA VAL A 28 3.00 -3.75 0.96
C VAL A 28 2.94 -5.22 0.60
N PHE A 29 4.08 -5.90 0.59
CA PHE A 29 4.23 -7.26 0.07
C PHE A 29 4.71 -8.23 1.16
N THR A 30 3.97 -9.33 1.32
CA THR A 30 4.34 -10.46 2.19
C THR A 30 4.85 -11.63 1.34
N CYS A 31 5.98 -12.24 1.72
CA CYS A 31 6.49 -13.38 0.98
C CYS A 31 5.81 -14.71 1.40
N GLY A 32 5.85 -15.71 0.52
CA GLY A 32 5.31 -17.05 0.82
C GLY A 32 6.19 -17.87 1.77
N ILE A 33 5.72 -19.04 2.15
CA ILE A 33 6.45 -20.00 3.02
C ILE A 33 7.79 -20.44 2.44
N PHE A 34 8.74 -20.75 3.33
CA PHE A 34 10.10 -21.23 3.05
C PHE A 34 10.94 -20.31 2.17
N LYS A 35 10.58 -19.02 2.09
CA LYS A 35 11.32 -18.06 1.28
C LYS A 35 12.36 -17.33 2.10
N ALA A 36 13.37 -18.11 2.52
CA ALA A 36 14.69 -17.53 2.80
C ALA A 36 15.29 -17.00 1.49
N GLU A 37 16.14 -15.98 1.59
CA GLU A 37 17.01 -15.58 0.46
C GLU A 37 17.70 -16.83 -0.10
N PRO A 38 17.66 -17.09 -1.42
CA PRO A 38 17.29 -16.19 -2.53
C PRO A 38 15.85 -16.37 -3.08
N ILE A 39 14.99 -17.17 -2.44
CA ILE A 39 13.68 -17.57 -3.00
C ILE A 39 12.65 -16.42 -2.97
N ARG A 40 12.88 -15.35 -2.18
CA ARG A 40 12.06 -14.12 -2.17
C ARG A 40 11.96 -13.45 -3.55
N THR A 41 12.89 -13.77 -4.46
CA THR A 41 12.99 -13.20 -5.81
C THR A 41 12.02 -13.76 -6.86
N ILE A 42 11.25 -14.81 -6.57
CA ILE A 42 10.40 -15.46 -7.60
C ILE A 42 9.21 -14.59 -8.02
N VAL A 43 8.60 -13.86 -7.08
CA VAL A 43 7.36 -13.10 -7.35
C VAL A 43 7.59 -11.60 -7.23
N GLU A 44 8.32 -11.16 -6.21
CA GLU A 44 8.47 -9.72 -5.93
C GLU A 44 9.22 -8.97 -7.05
N PRO A 45 10.45 -9.34 -7.47
CA PRO A 45 11.13 -8.67 -8.56
C PRO A 45 10.34 -8.61 -9.89
N PRO A 46 9.75 -9.71 -10.41
CA PRO A 46 8.97 -9.62 -11.63
C PRO A 46 7.67 -8.81 -11.45
N PHE A 47 7.06 -8.84 -10.27
CA PHE A 47 5.89 -8.00 -10.01
C PHE A 47 6.25 -6.51 -9.99
N LYS A 48 7.33 -6.14 -9.29
CA LYS A 48 7.81 -4.75 -9.20
C LYS A 48 8.30 -4.22 -10.54
N ALA A 49 9.25 -4.90 -11.18
CA ALA A 49 9.95 -4.39 -12.35
C ALA A 49 9.21 -4.68 -13.66
N ALA A 50 8.68 -5.90 -13.84
CA ALA A 50 8.09 -6.29 -15.12
C ALA A 50 6.60 -5.95 -15.22
N THR A 51 5.88 -5.80 -14.10
CA THR A 51 4.45 -5.51 -14.12
C THR A 51 4.15 -4.07 -13.74
N LEU A 52 4.47 -3.67 -12.50
CA LEU A 52 4.04 -2.36 -11.97
C LEU A 52 4.65 -1.18 -12.71
N GLN A 53 5.96 -1.23 -12.99
CA GLN A 53 6.62 -0.15 -13.74
C GLN A 53 6.13 -0.03 -15.19
N VAL A 54 5.64 -1.13 -15.78
CA VAL A 54 5.10 -1.14 -17.15
C VAL A 54 3.68 -0.59 -17.20
N VAL A 55 2.81 -0.97 -16.24
CA VAL A 55 1.40 -0.57 -16.24
C VAL A 55 1.15 0.79 -15.57
N LEU A 56 2.13 1.30 -14.80
CA LEU A 56 2.07 2.61 -14.15
C LEU A 56 3.22 3.52 -14.62
N PRO A 57 3.30 3.84 -15.93
CA PRO A 57 4.39 4.63 -16.47
C PRO A 57 4.39 6.04 -15.85
N GLY A 58 5.58 6.48 -15.43
CA GLY A 58 5.77 7.82 -14.84
C GLY A 58 5.19 8.00 -13.43
N LYS A 59 4.67 6.94 -12.81
CA LYS A 59 4.21 6.98 -11.41
C LYS A 59 5.32 6.66 -10.43
N SER A 60 5.34 7.38 -9.31
CA SER A 60 6.23 7.04 -8.19
C SER A 60 5.72 5.79 -7.45
N LEU A 61 6.60 4.80 -7.27
CA LEU A 61 6.29 3.52 -6.61
C LEU A 61 7.11 3.39 -5.32
N ASN A 62 6.43 3.11 -4.20
CA ASN A 62 7.06 2.64 -2.97
C ASN A 62 6.72 1.15 -2.78
N PHE A 63 7.72 0.33 -2.42
CA PHE A 63 7.56 -1.10 -2.25
C PHE A 63 8.11 -1.50 -0.89
N ILE A 64 7.24 -1.95 0.00
CA ILE A 64 7.52 -2.29 1.39
C ILE A 64 7.39 -3.80 1.54
N GLY A 65 8.46 -4.47 1.95
CA GLY A 65 8.42 -5.88 2.32
C GLY A 65 8.09 -6.04 3.80
N VAL A 66 7.13 -6.89 4.13
CA VAL A 66 6.80 -7.22 5.53
C VAL A 66 7.76 -8.30 6.01
N GLU A 67 8.59 -8.00 7.01
CA GLU A 67 9.54 -8.93 7.59
C GLU A 67 8.90 -9.75 8.72
N TYR A 68 8.82 -11.07 8.54
CA TYR A 68 8.32 -12.01 9.55
C TYR A 68 8.82 -13.44 9.26
N PRO A 69 8.76 -14.36 10.25
CA PRO A 69 9.05 -15.77 10.02
C PRO A 69 8.11 -16.37 8.98
N THR A 70 8.66 -16.74 7.82
CA THR A 70 7.92 -17.34 6.71
C THR A 70 8.02 -18.86 6.75
N ASP A 71 7.71 -19.44 7.90
CA ASP A 71 7.76 -20.88 8.15
C ASP A 71 6.40 -21.56 7.91
N LEU A 72 6.44 -22.90 7.85
CA LEU A 72 5.24 -23.71 7.67
C LEU A 72 4.28 -23.62 8.84
N ALA A 73 4.80 -23.56 10.08
CA ALA A 73 3.97 -23.53 11.28
C ALA A 73 3.07 -22.29 11.31
N GLY A 74 3.63 -21.13 10.99
CA GLY A 74 2.88 -19.89 10.86
C GLY A 74 1.83 -19.98 9.75
N PHE A 75 2.15 -20.59 8.60
CA PHE A 75 1.20 -20.76 7.51
C PHE A 75 0.05 -21.71 7.85
N GLU A 76 0.35 -22.87 8.45
CA GLU A 76 -0.66 -23.83 8.91
C GLU A 76 -1.56 -23.25 10.01
N ALA A 77 -1.03 -22.33 10.82
CA ALA A 77 -1.80 -21.56 11.80
C ALA A 77 -2.65 -20.41 11.18
N GLY A 78 -2.64 -20.23 9.86
CA GLY A 78 -3.39 -19.19 9.15
C GLY A 78 -2.62 -17.87 8.95
N GLY A 79 -1.31 -17.87 9.18
CA GLY A 79 -0.43 -16.72 9.03
C GLY A 79 0.32 -16.38 10.32
N ASN A 80 1.43 -15.64 10.18
CA ASN A 80 2.20 -15.18 11.33
C ASN A 80 1.55 -13.93 11.95
N SER A 81 1.07 -14.06 13.18
CA SER A 81 0.36 -12.97 13.88
C SER A 81 1.21 -11.73 14.14
N ALA A 82 2.53 -11.86 14.32
CA ALA A 82 3.43 -10.72 14.43
C ALA A 82 3.63 -10.03 13.08
N GLY A 83 3.81 -10.81 12.00
CA GLY A 83 3.86 -10.31 10.62
C GLY A 83 2.60 -9.56 10.22
N SER A 84 1.41 -10.06 10.60
CA SER A 84 0.14 -9.37 10.36
C SER A 84 0.07 -8.01 11.06
N LYS A 85 0.63 -7.88 12.26
CA LYS A 85 0.67 -6.57 12.96
C LYS A 85 1.59 -5.58 12.26
N ILE A 86 2.72 -6.04 11.74
CA ILE A 86 3.64 -5.21 10.94
C ILE A 86 2.94 -4.75 9.67
N LEU A 87 2.29 -5.66 8.94
CA LEU A 87 1.51 -5.33 7.75
C LEU A 87 0.44 -4.27 8.05
N VAL A 88 -0.31 -4.43 9.15
CA VAL A 88 -1.32 -3.44 9.56
C VAL A 88 -0.68 -2.08 9.83
N ALA A 89 0.47 -2.04 10.50
CA ALA A 89 1.19 -0.80 10.74
C ALA A 89 1.63 -0.12 9.42
N ASP A 90 2.17 -0.88 8.47
CA ASP A 90 2.63 -0.36 7.18
C ASP A 90 1.47 0.19 6.32
N VAL A 91 0.27 -0.37 6.44
CA VAL A 91 -0.93 0.07 5.70
C VAL A 91 -1.61 1.27 6.36
N THR A 92 -1.45 1.45 7.67
CA THR A 92 -2.14 2.50 8.44
C THR A 92 -1.29 3.72 8.77
N ALA A 93 -0.01 3.71 8.34
CA ALA A 93 0.95 4.80 8.51
C ALA A 93 0.62 6.07 7.71
#